data_AF-A0AAQ4E486-F1
#
_entry.id   AF-A0AAQ4E486-F1
#
_cell.length_a   1.000
_cell.length_b   1.000
_cell.length_c   1.000
_cell.angle_alpha   90.00
_cell.angle_beta   90.00
_cell.angle_gamma   90.00
#
_symmetry.space_group_name_H-M   'P 1'
#
loop_
_entity.id
_entity.type
_entity.pdbx_description
1 polymer ?
#
loop_
_entity_poly.entity_id
_entity_poly.type
_entity_poly.pdbx_seq_one_letter_code
_entity_poly.pdbx_strand_id
1 'polypeptide(L)'
;MRAVWTTAAAILALTVGAESDCYRPREWNGRCSRDPYKLPSTLFGTKTTYPHATGLESKRAQRVYMRGDVKLMAKICSFEVAHYGWSPFCYLFDREDLDLFEYADDLDDYEKDVYGNKRSVAMGCVLVDELVDKIREKVQERLTGRPRANRRLISALYFTHAPVIKSLIGKLGLGRTEPPLTADNYCHYKYYRPWRSSHMVPFTANIALVLFECGHQGFYVLPLLNEKTIRLPGCRNEFCPISDFLRTRAVLSSRRCDLAKICSRNWNPNVGPE
;
A
#
# COMPACT_ATOMS: atom_id res chain seq x y z
N MET A 1 20.22 30.48 -14.82
CA MET A 1 19.76 31.82 -14.42
C MET A 1 18.24 31.89 -14.56
N ARG A 2 17.61 32.46 -13.53
CA ARG A 2 16.21 32.94 -13.43
C ARG A 2 15.07 31.92 -13.44
N ALA A 3 14.66 31.60 -12.22
CA ALA A 3 13.28 31.35 -11.83
C ALA A 3 12.37 32.55 -12.15
N VAL A 4 11.09 32.29 -12.37
CA VAL A 4 9.99 33.20 -12.04
C VAL A 4 8.87 32.36 -11.44
N TRP A 5 8.56 32.63 -10.17
CA TRP A 5 7.30 32.29 -9.54
C TRP A 5 6.32 33.44 -9.78
N THR A 6 5.05 33.14 -10.04
CA THR A 6 3.93 34.00 -9.62
C THR A 6 2.69 33.14 -9.41
N THR A 7 2.21 33.19 -8.18
CA THR A 7 0.95 32.64 -7.68
C THR A 7 -0.23 33.49 -8.15
N ALA A 8 -1.35 32.85 -8.51
CA ALA A 8 -2.68 33.43 -8.32
C ALA A 8 -3.68 32.30 -8.06
N ALA A 9 -4.12 32.21 -6.81
CA ALA A 9 -5.26 31.42 -6.40
C ALA A 9 -6.54 32.19 -6.78
N ALA A 10 -7.46 31.53 -7.47
CA ALA A 10 -8.86 31.93 -7.53
C ALA A 10 -9.68 30.71 -7.11
N ILE A 11 -10.07 30.70 -5.84
CA ILE A 11 -11.06 29.76 -5.29
C ILE A 11 -12.42 30.28 -5.74
N LEU A 12 -12.95 29.76 -6.84
CA LEU A 12 -14.37 29.84 -7.12
C LEU A 12 -15.05 28.70 -6.36
N ALA A 13 -15.59 29.01 -5.18
CA ALA A 13 -16.43 28.11 -4.43
C ALA A 13 -17.80 28.01 -5.13
N LEU A 14 -17.92 27.07 -6.08
CA LEU A 14 -19.22 26.54 -6.48
C LEU A 14 -19.56 25.42 -5.50
N THR A 15 -20.42 25.72 -4.53
CA THR A 15 -21.09 24.72 -3.71
C THR A 15 -22.05 23.94 -4.60
N VAL A 16 -21.54 22.91 -5.28
CA VAL A 16 -22.39 21.86 -5.85
C VAL A 16 -22.51 20.81 -4.76
N GLY A 17 -23.71 20.71 -4.17
CA GLY A 17 -24.08 19.58 -3.34
C GLY A 17 -23.97 18.32 -4.18
N ALA A 18 -22.86 17.60 -4.04
CA ALA A 18 -22.67 16.31 -4.68
C ALA A 18 -23.37 15.25 -3.83
N GLU A 19 -24.66 15.08 -4.08
CA GLU A 19 -25.32 13.81 -3.78
C GLU A 19 -24.52 12.71 -4.48
N SER A 20 -24.10 11.76 -3.64
CA SER A 20 -23.46 10.49 -3.95
C SER A 20 -24.03 9.85 -5.21
N ASP A 21 -23.19 9.54 -6.20
CA ASP A 21 -23.39 8.45 -7.16
C ASP A 21 -22.10 8.16 -7.93
N CYS A 22 -21.09 7.64 -7.22
CA CYS A 22 -19.76 7.35 -7.78
C CYS A 22 -19.70 6.01 -8.56
N TYR A 23 -20.79 5.25 -8.53
CA TYR A 23 -20.99 4.01 -9.28
C TYR A 23 -22.46 3.93 -9.73
N ARG A 24 -22.73 4.28 -10.99
CA ARG A 24 -24.02 4.05 -11.65
C ARG A 24 -23.81 3.01 -12.76
N PRO A 25 -24.26 1.76 -12.58
CA PRO A 25 -24.38 0.80 -13.68
C PRO A 25 -25.32 1.36 -14.75
N ARG A 26 -25.12 0.99 -16.03
CA ARG A 26 -25.79 1.56 -17.22
C ARG A 26 -27.34 1.50 -17.24
N GLU A 27 -28.00 0.96 -16.22
CA GLU A 27 -29.47 0.78 -16.18
C GLU A 27 -30.19 1.47 -15.00
N TRP A 28 -29.54 2.37 -14.27
CA TRP A 28 -30.23 3.01 -13.14
C TRP A 28 -31.06 4.23 -13.54
N ASN A 29 -32.36 4.01 -13.75
CA ASN A 29 -33.36 5.07 -14.00
C ASN A 29 -33.76 5.82 -12.71
N GLY A 30 -32.87 6.69 -12.22
CA GLY A 30 -33.20 8.03 -11.70
C GLY A 30 -34.33 8.21 -10.69
N ARG A 31 -34.46 7.38 -9.65
CA ARG A 31 -35.25 7.74 -8.45
C ARG A 31 -34.51 7.37 -7.16
N CYS A 32 -33.93 8.37 -6.51
CA CYS A 32 -33.40 8.26 -5.15
C CYS A 32 -34.57 8.11 -4.17
N SER A 33 -34.84 6.88 -3.72
CA SER A 33 -35.66 6.68 -2.53
C SER A 33 -34.78 6.92 -1.31
N ARG A 34 -35.17 7.86 -0.46
CA ARG A 34 -34.55 8.16 0.84
C ARG A 34 -34.82 7.01 1.82
N ASP A 35 -34.18 5.87 1.61
CA ASP A 35 -34.21 4.77 2.58
C ASP A 35 -32.89 4.75 3.39
N PRO A 36 -32.90 5.16 4.67
CA PRO A 36 -31.68 5.30 5.48
C PRO A 36 -31.13 3.96 6.00
N TYR A 37 -31.67 2.81 5.59
CA TYR A 37 -31.21 1.49 6.04
C TYR A 37 -31.03 0.51 4.89
N LYS A 38 -29.80 0.47 4.36
CA LYS A 38 -29.07 -0.68 3.74
C LYS A 38 -28.21 -0.19 2.56
N LEU A 39 -27.14 0.54 2.86
CA LEU A 39 -25.94 0.41 2.04
C LEU A 39 -25.39 -0.97 2.36
N PRO A 40 -25.44 -1.93 1.42
CA PRO A 40 -25.03 -3.26 1.76
C PRO A 40 -23.51 -3.21 1.96
N SER A 41 -23.03 -3.88 3.00
CA SER A 41 -21.62 -4.26 3.23
C SER A 41 -21.06 -5.17 2.11
N THR A 42 -21.59 -5.04 0.89
CA THR A 42 -21.48 -5.96 -0.22
C THR A 42 -21.24 -5.21 -1.54
N LEU A 43 -20.37 -4.18 -1.54
CA LEU A 43 -19.92 -3.54 -2.78
C LEU A 43 -19.36 -4.58 -3.77
N PHE A 44 -18.71 -5.62 -3.26
CA PHE A 44 -18.08 -6.66 -4.07
C PHE A 44 -19.08 -7.75 -4.46
N GLY A 45 -19.34 -7.86 -5.77
CA GLY A 45 -20.29 -8.83 -6.33
C GLY A 45 -21.75 -8.42 -6.18
N THR A 46 -22.06 -7.13 -6.22
CA THR A 46 -23.47 -6.69 -6.28
C THR A 46 -24.19 -7.33 -7.48
N LYS A 47 -25.53 -7.33 -7.43
CA LYS A 47 -26.41 -7.73 -8.54
C LYS A 47 -26.15 -6.98 -9.86
N THR A 48 -25.26 -6.00 -9.89
CA THR A 48 -24.97 -5.16 -11.05
C THR A 48 -23.59 -5.42 -11.65
N THR A 49 -22.55 -5.66 -10.84
CA THR A 49 -21.23 -6.12 -11.35
C THR A 49 -21.33 -7.51 -11.98
N TYR A 50 -22.25 -8.35 -11.49
CA TYR A 50 -22.43 -9.72 -11.97
C TYR A 50 -23.06 -9.80 -13.37
N PRO A 51 -24.22 -9.16 -13.67
CA PRO A 51 -24.75 -9.10 -15.03
C PRO A 51 -23.82 -8.35 -15.97
N HIS A 52 -23.12 -7.32 -15.49
CA HIS A 52 -22.13 -6.61 -16.28
C HIS A 52 -21.00 -7.54 -16.72
N ALA A 53 -20.41 -8.28 -15.78
CA ALA A 53 -19.28 -9.14 -16.09
C ALA A 53 -19.64 -10.42 -16.84
N THR A 54 -20.83 -10.97 -16.61
CA THR A 54 -21.23 -12.25 -17.20
C THR A 54 -22.11 -12.11 -18.43
N GLY A 55 -22.68 -10.93 -18.68
CA GLY A 55 -23.72 -10.72 -19.69
C GLY A 55 -25.04 -11.44 -19.38
N LEU A 56 -25.22 -11.95 -18.16
CA LEU A 56 -26.34 -12.81 -17.79
C LEU A 56 -27.30 -12.10 -16.82
N GLU A 57 -28.42 -11.60 -17.35
CA GLU A 57 -29.48 -10.94 -16.57
C GLU A 57 -30.42 -11.91 -15.83
N SER A 58 -30.33 -13.21 -16.14
CA SER A 58 -31.25 -14.24 -15.67
C SER A 58 -31.00 -14.64 -14.21
N LYS A 59 -32.08 -14.68 -13.39
CA LYS A 59 -32.09 -15.28 -12.03
C LYS A 59 -31.65 -16.75 -11.99
N ARG A 60 -31.59 -17.42 -13.14
CA ARG A 60 -31.11 -18.81 -13.29
C ARG A 60 -29.59 -18.85 -13.44
N ALA A 61 -28.99 -17.89 -14.16
CA ALA A 61 -27.55 -17.73 -14.28
C ALA A 61 -26.92 -17.24 -12.97
N GLN A 62 -27.56 -16.27 -12.28
CA GLN A 62 -27.17 -15.83 -10.92
C GLN A 62 -27.16 -16.96 -9.87
N ARG A 63 -27.77 -18.11 -10.18
CA ARG A 63 -27.78 -19.32 -9.35
C ARG A 63 -26.60 -20.27 -9.64
N VAL A 64 -25.89 -20.06 -10.75
CA VAL A 64 -24.80 -20.93 -11.26
C VAL A 64 -23.42 -20.40 -10.88
N TYR A 65 -23.19 -19.07 -10.94
CA TYR A 65 -21.94 -18.49 -10.42
C TYR A 65 -22.20 -17.69 -9.14
N MET A 66 -21.43 -17.96 -8.09
CA MET A 66 -21.42 -17.23 -6.83
C MET A 66 -20.60 -15.94 -6.96
N ARG A 67 -20.77 -14.99 -6.04
CA ARG A 67 -19.94 -13.76 -5.97
C ARG A 67 -18.43 -14.07 -5.95
N GLY A 68 -18.05 -15.19 -5.33
CA GLY A 68 -16.66 -15.67 -5.31
C GLY A 68 -16.11 -15.99 -6.70
N ASP A 69 -16.96 -16.47 -7.61
CA ASP A 69 -16.54 -16.87 -8.95
C ASP A 69 -16.20 -15.66 -9.82
N VAL A 70 -16.90 -14.53 -9.67
CA VAL A 70 -16.59 -13.30 -10.40
C VAL A 70 -15.24 -12.72 -9.96
N LYS A 71 -14.98 -12.66 -8.64
CA LYS A 71 -13.67 -12.25 -8.13
C LYS A 71 -12.57 -13.23 -8.57
N LEU A 72 -12.89 -14.53 -8.66
CA LEU A 72 -11.96 -15.53 -9.18
C LEU A 72 -11.64 -15.31 -10.66
N MET A 73 -12.63 -15.01 -11.50
CA MET A 73 -12.41 -14.68 -12.92
C MET A 73 -11.52 -13.45 -13.10
N ALA A 74 -11.72 -12.39 -12.30
CA ALA A 74 -10.83 -11.22 -12.30
C ALA A 74 -9.39 -11.58 -11.89
N LYS A 75 -9.22 -12.50 -10.93
CA LYS A 75 -7.90 -13.03 -10.57
C LYS A 75 -7.29 -13.88 -11.69
N ILE A 76 -8.07 -14.76 -12.33
CA ILE A 76 -7.57 -15.55 -13.47
C ILE A 76 -7.06 -14.60 -14.57
N CYS A 77 -7.82 -13.55 -14.89
CA CYS A 77 -7.39 -12.48 -15.78
C CYS A 77 -6.01 -11.92 -15.39
N SER A 78 -5.81 -11.52 -14.13
CA SER A 78 -4.53 -10.93 -13.71
C SER A 78 -3.35 -11.90 -13.77
N PHE A 79 -3.55 -13.16 -13.38
CA PHE A 79 -2.52 -14.21 -13.45
C PHE A 79 -2.16 -14.59 -14.88
N GLU A 80 -3.16 -14.77 -15.75
CA GLU A 80 -2.93 -15.10 -17.16
C GLU A 80 -2.29 -13.94 -17.91
N VAL A 81 -2.66 -12.68 -17.65
CA VAL A 81 -1.97 -11.52 -18.22
C VAL A 81 -0.52 -11.46 -17.73
N ALA A 82 -0.26 -11.70 -16.45
CA ALA A 82 1.11 -11.71 -15.94
C ALA A 82 1.97 -12.83 -16.55
N HIS A 83 1.37 -13.96 -16.93
CA HIS A 83 2.10 -15.10 -17.46
C HIS A 83 2.19 -15.13 -19.01
N TYR A 84 1.09 -14.82 -19.70
CA TYR A 84 0.92 -14.94 -21.15
C TYR A 84 0.78 -13.59 -21.86
N GLY A 85 0.60 -12.49 -21.14
CA GLY A 85 0.35 -11.16 -21.70
C GLY A 85 -1.10 -10.88 -22.10
N TRP A 86 -2.00 -11.86 -21.99
CA TRP A 86 -3.43 -11.70 -22.30
C TRP A 86 -4.29 -12.73 -21.55
N SER A 87 -5.59 -12.48 -21.46
CA SER A 87 -6.58 -13.45 -20.94
C SER A 87 -7.97 -13.19 -21.51
N PRO A 88 -8.73 -14.22 -21.90
CA PRO A 88 -10.14 -14.05 -22.28
C PRO A 88 -11.00 -13.56 -21.10
N PHE A 89 -10.63 -13.88 -19.86
CA PHE A 89 -11.37 -13.44 -18.68
C PHE A 89 -11.29 -11.94 -18.46
N CYS A 90 -10.25 -11.26 -18.97
CA CYS A 90 -10.15 -9.80 -18.85
C CYS A 90 -11.22 -9.06 -19.65
N TYR A 91 -11.73 -9.64 -20.74
CA TYR A 91 -12.79 -9.03 -21.55
C TYR A 91 -14.17 -9.03 -20.86
N LEU A 92 -14.30 -9.75 -19.76
CA LEU A 92 -15.49 -9.74 -18.92
C LEU A 92 -15.60 -8.47 -18.08
N PHE A 93 -14.53 -7.69 -17.91
CA PHE A 93 -14.50 -6.57 -16.98
C PHE A 93 -14.17 -5.26 -17.69
N ASP A 94 -14.90 -4.19 -17.36
CA ASP A 94 -14.44 -2.85 -17.71
C ASP A 94 -13.47 -2.30 -16.65
N ARG A 95 -13.02 -1.06 -16.87
CA ARG A 95 -12.05 -0.44 -15.97
C ARG A 95 -12.63 -0.20 -14.59
N GLU A 96 -13.89 0.22 -14.52
CA GLU A 96 -14.60 0.50 -13.28
C GLU A 96 -14.78 -0.76 -12.42
N ASP A 97 -15.05 -1.90 -13.06
CA ASP A 97 -15.09 -3.21 -12.39
C ASP A 97 -13.73 -3.56 -11.77
N LEU A 98 -12.64 -3.39 -12.54
CA LEU A 98 -11.29 -3.71 -12.08
C LEU A 98 -10.79 -2.75 -10.99
N ASP A 99 -11.10 -1.45 -11.09
CA ASP A 99 -10.79 -0.46 -10.05
C ASP A 99 -11.51 -0.83 -8.74
N LEU A 100 -12.73 -1.37 -8.82
CA LEU A 100 -13.45 -1.87 -7.66
C LEU A 100 -12.82 -3.13 -7.08
N PHE A 101 -12.45 -4.12 -7.91
CA PHE A 101 -11.76 -5.32 -7.42
C PHE A 101 -10.42 -5.00 -6.75
N GLU A 102 -9.67 -4.07 -7.33
CA GLU A 102 -8.44 -3.58 -6.72
C GLU A 102 -8.71 -2.91 -5.37
N TYR A 103 -9.74 -2.06 -5.27
CA TYR A 103 -10.12 -1.47 -3.99
C TYR A 103 -10.52 -2.52 -2.94
N ALA A 104 -11.11 -3.63 -3.37
CA ALA A 104 -11.41 -4.78 -2.49
C ALA A 104 -10.14 -5.39 -1.91
N ASP A 105 -9.12 -5.57 -2.74
CA ASP A 105 -7.84 -6.14 -2.34
C ASP A 105 -7.02 -5.13 -1.52
N ASP A 106 -7.13 -3.83 -1.83
CA ASP A 106 -6.55 -2.75 -1.02
C ASP A 106 -7.09 -2.77 0.40
N LEU A 107 -8.41 -2.94 0.58
CA LEU A 107 -9.03 -3.06 1.90
C LEU A 107 -8.56 -4.30 2.65
N ASP A 108 -8.47 -5.45 1.96
CA ASP A 108 -8.00 -6.70 2.57
C ASP A 108 -6.59 -6.53 3.13
N ASP A 109 -5.70 -5.96 2.32
CA ASP A 109 -4.31 -5.69 2.68
C ASP A 109 -4.19 -4.63 3.78
N TYR A 110 -4.90 -3.50 3.63
CA TYR A 110 -4.83 -2.38 4.56
C TYR A 110 -5.31 -2.80 5.96
N GLU A 111 -6.40 -3.57 6.04
CA GLU A 111 -6.97 -4.01 7.30
C GLU A 111 -6.19 -5.18 7.93
N LYS A 112 -5.85 -6.22 7.16
CA LYS A 112 -5.25 -7.44 7.71
C LYS A 112 -3.74 -7.36 7.89
N ASP A 113 -3.05 -6.76 6.93
CA ASP A 113 -1.59 -6.82 6.83
C ASP A 113 -0.92 -5.52 7.25
N VAL A 114 -1.66 -4.41 7.34
CA VAL A 114 -1.07 -3.09 7.61
C VAL A 114 -1.82 -2.34 8.70
N TYR A 115 -2.49 -1.24 8.40
CA TYR A 115 -2.92 -0.26 9.37
C TYR A 115 -4.14 -0.66 10.22
N GLY A 116 -4.95 -1.63 9.76
CA GLY A 116 -5.99 -2.24 10.59
C GLY A 116 -5.42 -3.24 11.62
N ASN A 117 -4.25 -3.83 11.33
CA ASN A 117 -3.59 -4.82 12.19
C ASN A 117 -2.30 -4.27 12.79
N LYS A 118 -2.42 -3.66 13.97
CA LYS A 118 -1.28 -3.09 14.71
C LYS A 118 -0.15 -4.11 14.94
N ARG A 119 -0.47 -5.39 15.13
CA ARG A 119 0.55 -6.44 15.33
C ARG A 119 1.37 -6.65 14.07
N SER A 120 0.73 -6.64 12.89
CA SER A 120 1.45 -6.75 11.61
C SER A 120 2.43 -5.60 11.42
N VAL A 121 2.01 -4.36 11.69
CA VAL A 121 2.90 -3.20 11.62
C VAL A 121 4.06 -3.31 12.62
N ALA A 122 3.78 -3.75 13.85
CA ALA A 122 4.81 -3.96 14.86
C ALA A 122 5.85 -5.00 14.43
N MET A 123 5.44 -6.12 13.83
CA MET A 123 6.37 -7.15 13.33
C MET A 123 7.39 -6.60 12.30
N GLY A 124 7.06 -5.53 11.59
CA GLY A 124 7.99 -4.85 10.70
C GLY A 124 9.24 -4.29 11.40
N CYS A 125 9.26 -4.16 12.74
CA CYS A 125 10.43 -3.67 13.46
C CYS A 125 11.67 -4.53 13.28
N VAL A 126 11.51 -5.86 13.13
CA VAL A 126 12.64 -6.78 12.95
C VAL A 126 13.40 -6.43 11.68
N LEU A 127 12.68 -6.15 10.59
CA LEU A 127 13.27 -5.82 9.30
C LEU A 127 13.88 -4.42 9.30
N VAL A 128 13.24 -3.45 9.94
CA VAL A 128 13.82 -2.11 10.07
C VAL A 128 15.14 -2.16 10.85
N ASP A 129 15.19 -2.89 11.96
CA ASP A 129 16.41 -3.01 12.77
C ASP A 129 17.54 -3.70 11.99
N GLU A 130 17.24 -4.81 11.30
CA GLU A 130 18.21 -5.52 10.44
C GLU A 130 18.75 -4.62 9.31
N LEU A 131 17.88 -3.90 8.59
CA LEU A 131 18.28 -2.98 7.52
C LEU A 131 19.20 -1.86 8.05
N VAL A 132 18.84 -1.30 9.20
CA VAL A 132 19.62 -0.25 9.86
C VAL A 132 20.97 -0.80 10.32
N ASP A 133 21.03 -2.03 10.81
CA ASP A 133 22.27 -2.67 11.24
C ASP A 133 23.21 -2.95 10.07
N LYS A 134 22.71 -3.33 8.89
CA LYS A 134 23.53 -3.41 7.67
C LYS A 134 24.07 -2.07 7.22
N ILE A 135 23.27 -1.00 7.30
CA ILE A 135 23.75 0.36 7.04
C ILE A 135 24.84 0.75 8.03
N ARG A 136 24.65 0.51 9.33
CA ARG A 136 25.65 0.80 10.37
C ARG A 136 26.93 0.03 10.17
N GLU A 137 26.84 -1.26 9.86
CA GLU A 137 27.99 -2.12 9.54
C GLU A 137 28.81 -1.51 8.40
N LYS A 138 28.14 -1.11 7.31
CA LYS A 138 28.83 -0.53 6.16
C LYS A 138 29.45 0.83 6.46
N VAL A 139 28.74 1.70 7.18
CA VAL A 139 29.27 3.01 7.59
C VAL A 139 30.50 2.86 8.48
N GLN A 140 30.45 1.94 9.46
CA GLN A 140 31.60 1.66 10.33
C GLN A 140 32.80 1.11 9.55
N GLU A 141 32.57 0.21 8.58
CA GLU A 141 33.62 -0.28 7.68
C GLU A 141 34.28 0.88 6.92
N ARG A 142 33.48 1.82 6.39
CA ARG A 142 33.99 2.98 5.64
C ARG A 142 34.77 3.97 6.52
N LEU A 143 34.31 4.21 7.74
CA LEU A 143 34.97 5.14 8.67
C LEU A 143 36.25 4.57 9.29
N THR A 144 36.29 3.28 9.59
CA THR A 144 37.42 2.65 10.29
C THR A 144 38.39 1.92 9.36
N GLY A 145 37.99 1.68 8.11
CA GLY A 145 38.70 0.84 7.15
C GLY A 145 38.65 -0.66 7.47
N ARG A 146 37.97 -1.07 8.55
CA ARG A 146 37.92 -2.45 9.04
C ARG A 146 36.49 -3.01 8.96
N PRO A 147 36.25 -4.08 8.20
CA PRO A 147 34.94 -4.73 8.20
C PRO A 147 34.68 -5.40 9.55
N ARG A 148 33.40 -5.43 9.96
CA ARG A 148 32.99 -6.10 11.21
C ARG A 148 33.10 -7.63 11.09
N ALA A 149 32.87 -8.16 9.89
CA ALA A 149 33.01 -9.57 9.57
C ALA A 149 34.24 -9.82 8.68
N ASN A 150 34.62 -11.09 8.51
CA ASN A 150 35.73 -11.51 7.65
C ASN A 150 35.53 -11.19 6.15
N ARG A 151 34.37 -10.66 5.76
CA ARG A 151 34.05 -10.24 4.40
C ARG A 151 33.46 -8.83 4.42
N ARG A 152 33.81 -8.03 3.42
CA ARG A 152 33.22 -6.69 3.21
C ARG A 152 31.77 -6.83 2.75
N LEU A 153 30.88 -6.06 3.37
CA LEU A 153 29.48 -6.01 2.97
C LEU A 153 29.35 -5.19 1.68
N ILE A 154 28.94 -5.82 0.58
CA ILE A 154 28.64 -5.13 -0.68
C ILE A 154 27.14 -4.85 -0.78
N SER A 155 26.34 -5.89 -0.57
CA SER A 155 24.88 -5.83 -0.59
C SER A 155 24.30 -6.89 0.34
N ALA A 156 23.14 -6.59 0.94
CA ALA A 156 22.30 -7.56 1.64
C ALA A 156 20.99 -7.72 0.88
N LEU A 157 20.68 -8.95 0.46
CA LEU A 157 19.49 -9.28 -0.33
C LEU A 157 18.61 -10.23 0.47
N TYR A 158 17.36 -9.85 0.67
CA TYR A 158 16.37 -10.64 1.41
C TYR A 158 15.18 -10.92 0.48
N PHE A 159 14.69 -12.16 0.52
CA PHE A 159 13.54 -12.60 -0.26
C PHE A 159 12.46 -13.06 0.71
N THR A 160 11.24 -12.59 0.49
CA THR A 160 10.12 -12.87 1.38
C THR A 160 8.79 -12.78 0.63
N HIS A 161 7.68 -13.02 1.35
CA HIS A 161 6.34 -12.95 0.82
C HIS A 161 5.69 -11.58 1.04
N ALA A 162 4.62 -11.30 0.28
CA ALA A 162 3.93 -10.02 0.31
C ALA A 162 3.56 -9.51 1.72
N PRO A 163 3.00 -10.33 2.65
CA PRO A 163 2.63 -9.84 3.98
C PRO A 163 3.80 -9.24 4.76
N VAL A 164 5.00 -9.80 4.61
CA VAL A 164 6.20 -9.34 5.30
C VAL A 164 6.68 -7.99 4.73
N ILE A 165 6.59 -7.81 3.40
CA ILE A 165 6.86 -6.51 2.76
C ILE A 165 5.84 -5.47 3.23
N LYS A 166 4.56 -5.82 3.31
CA LYS A 166 3.48 -4.95 3.81
C LYS A 166 3.73 -4.52 5.26
N SER A 167 4.14 -5.43 6.15
CA SER A 167 4.53 -5.11 7.52
C SER A 167 5.68 -4.09 7.57
N LEU A 168 6.71 -4.25 6.73
CA LEU A 168 7.81 -3.30 6.62
C LEU A 168 7.34 -1.92 6.11
N ILE A 169 6.54 -1.87 5.04
CA ILE A 169 5.97 -0.63 4.50
C ILE A 169 5.13 0.08 5.58
N GLY A 170 4.30 -0.67 6.28
CA GLY A 170 3.49 -0.19 7.40
C GLY A 170 4.35 0.42 8.52
N LYS A 171 5.40 -0.29 8.94
CA LYS A 171 6.35 0.17 9.97
C LYS A 171 7.12 1.42 9.56
N LEU A 172 7.47 1.54 8.28
CA LEU A 172 8.06 2.75 7.71
C LEU A 172 7.08 3.92 7.62
N GLY A 173 5.78 3.69 7.84
CA GLY A 173 4.74 4.71 7.86
C GLY A 173 4.26 5.14 6.48
N LEU A 174 4.39 4.28 5.48
CA LEU A 174 4.06 4.56 4.09
C LEU A 174 2.64 4.11 3.72
N GLY A 175 1.93 4.94 2.96
CA GLY A 175 0.60 4.59 2.45
C GLY A 175 -0.53 4.70 3.47
N ARG A 176 -0.29 5.25 4.66
CA ARG A 176 -1.36 5.51 5.62
C ARG A 176 -2.36 6.53 5.06
N THR A 177 -3.65 6.25 5.21
CA THR A 177 -4.74 7.14 4.79
C THR A 177 -5.39 7.84 5.98
N GLU A 178 -5.91 9.04 5.75
CA GLU A 178 -6.73 9.80 6.69
C GLU A 178 -7.89 10.43 5.90
N PRO A 179 -9.15 9.99 6.10
CA PRO A 179 -9.58 8.89 6.97
C PRO A 179 -9.03 7.49 6.58
N PRO A 180 -9.07 6.47 7.46
CA PRO A 180 -8.72 5.09 7.10
C PRO A 180 -9.50 4.58 5.89
N LEU A 181 -8.91 3.69 5.09
CA LEU A 181 -9.63 3.02 3.99
C LEU A 181 -10.77 2.17 4.57
N THR A 182 -11.98 2.37 4.07
CA THR A 182 -13.17 1.61 4.48
C THR A 182 -14.00 1.20 3.28
N ALA A 183 -14.88 0.22 3.46
CA ALA A 183 -15.75 -0.27 2.38
C ALA A 183 -16.70 0.82 1.84
N ASP A 184 -17.10 1.78 2.68
CA ASP A 184 -18.06 2.84 2.37
C ASP A 184 -17.43 4.12 1.80
N ASN A 185 -16.10 4.28 1.87
CA ASN A 185 -15.42 5.47 1.37
C ASN A 185 -14.68 5.28 0.02
N TYR A 186 -15.03 4.26 -0.76
CA TYR A 186 -14.50 4.06 -2.12
C TYR A 186 -14.57 5.34 -2.97
N CYS A 187 -15.70 6.04 -2.93
CA CYS A 187 -15.93 7.26 -3.70
C CYS A 187 -14.91 8.36 -3.38
N HIS A 188 -14.49 8.44 -2.11
CA HIS A 188 -13.50 9.40 -1.65
C HIS A 188 -12.09 9.06 -2.19
N TYR A 189 -11.79 7.76 -2.31
CA TYR A 189 -10.48 7.22 -2.68
C TYR A 189 -10.38 6.68 -4.11
N LYS A 190 -11.41 6.92 -4.94
CA LYS A 190 -11.50 6.38 -6.31
C LYS A 190 -10.33 6.81 -7.19
N TYR A 191 -10.02 8.10 -7.20
CA TYR A 191 -8.99 8.66 -8.10
C TYR A 191 -7.58 8.61 -7.52
N TYR A 192 -7.46 8.84 -6.21
CA TYR A 192 -6.19 8.85 -5.52
C TYR A 192 -6.38 8.29 -4.12
N ARG A 193 -5.52 7.34 -3.75
CA ARG A 193 -5.42 6.81 -2.40
C ARG A 193 -3.96 6.50 -2.09
N PRO A 194 -3.47 6.90 -0.90
CA PRO A 194 -2.09 6.62 -0.51
C PRO A 194 -1.76 5.12 -0.51
N TRP A 195 -2.67 4.26 -0.06
CA TRP A 195 -2.54 2.81 -0.16
C TRP A 195 -3.23 2.29 -1.41
N ARG A 196 -2.45 1.68 -2.30
CA ARG A 196 -2.91 0.93 -3.46
C ARG A 196 -2.01 -0.29 -3.61
N SER A 197 -2.53 -1.48 -3.37
CA SER A 197 -1.80 -2.74 -3.29
C SER A 197 -1.01 -3.04 -4.56
N SER A 198 -1.55 -2.73 -5.75
CA SER A 198 -0.84 -2.87 -7.03
C SER A 198 0.39 -1.95 -7.14
N HIS A 199 0.43 -0.83 -6.41
CA HIS A 199 1.57 0.09 -6.38
C HIS A 199 2.51 -0.19 -5.22
N MET A 200 1.99 -0.74 -4.12
CA MET A 200 2.77 -1.01 -2.91
C MET A 200 3.48 -2.36 -3.00
N VAL A 201 2.73 -3.44 -3.24
CA VAL A 201 3.24 -4.81 -3.21
C VAL A 201 2.69 -5.63 -4.39
N PRO A 202 3.00 -5.24 -5.65
CA PRO A 202 2.73 -6.08 -6.82
C PRO A 202 3.54 -7.39 -6.81
N PHE A 203 3.33 -8.25 -7.81
CA PHE A 203 4.29 -9.32 -8.08
C PHE A 203 5.69 -8.72 -8.29
N THR A 204 6.70 -9.38 -7.73
CA THR A 204 8.11 -8.92 -7.73
C THR A 204 8.36 -7.59 -7.01
N ALA A 205 7.44 -7.19 -6.12
CA ALA A 205 7.62 -6.01 -5.28
C ALA A 205 8.96 -6.03 -4.55
N ASN A 206 9.58 -4.86 -4.47
CA ASN A 206 10.87 -4.70 -3.82
C ASN A 206 10.94 -3.36 -3.07
N ILE A 207 11.71 -3.38 -1.99
CA ILE A 207 12.08 -2.18 -1.25
C ILE A 207 13.59 -2.21 -1.03
N ALA A 208 14.26 -1.11 -1.35
CA ALA A 208 15.71 -0.99 -1.21
C ALA A 208 16.06 0.29 -0.44
N LEU A 209 17.10 0.19 0.39
CA LEU A 209 17.76 1.34 1.00
C LEU A 209 19.17 1.42 0.44
N VAL A 210 19.43 2.40 -0.43
CA VAL A 210 20.73 2.59 -1.05
C VAL A 210 21.54 3.58 -0.23
N LEU A 211 22.72 3.16 0.24
CA LEU A 211 23.63 4.00 1.00
C LEU A 211 24.63 4.70 0.07
N PHE A 212 24.68 6.03 0.14
CA PHE A 212 25.62 6.87 -0.59
C PHE A 212 26.65 7.49 0.36
N GLU A 213 27.88 7.66 -0.12
CA GLU A 213 28.95 8.42 0.53
C GLU A 213 29.22 9.67 -0.29
N CYS A 214 28.90 10.84 0.27
CA CYS A 214 28.96 12.14 -0.41
C CYS A 214 30.17 12.97 0.05
N GLY A 215 31.33 12.34 0.21
CA GLY A 215 32.56 12.99 0.66
C GLY A 215 32.35 13.78 1.96
N HIS A 216 32.63 15.09 1.92
CA HIS A 216 32.47 15.98 3.09
C HIS A 216 31.03 16.13 3.60
N GLN A 217 30.02 15.81 2.78
CA GLN A 217 28.61 15.87 3.19
C GLN A 217 28.17 14.64 3.99
N GLY A 218 29.05 13.64 4.14
CA GLY A 218 28.77 12.42 4.90
C GLY A 218 27.93 11.40 4.12
N PHE A 219 27.14 10.61 4.84
CA PHE A 219 26.35 9.51 4.26
C PHE A 219 24.88 9.88 4.10
N TYR A 220 24.28 9.36 3.04
CA TYR A 220 22.87 9.52 2.69
C TYR A 220 22.22 8.18 2.39
N VAL A 221 20.93 8.07 2.69
CA VAL A 221 20.10 6.90 2.38
C VAL A 221 19.06 7.33 1.34
N LEU A 222 18.98 6.58 0.24
CA LEU A 222 17.94 6.71 -0.78
C LEU A 222 17.01 5.50 -0.71
N PRO A 223 15.79 5.66 -0.18
CA PRO A 223 14.80 4.61 -0.16
C PRO A 223 14.11 4.49 -1.53
N LEU A 224 13.99 3.27 -2.02
CA LEU A 224 13.29 2.91 -3.24
C LEU A 224 12.16 1.93 -2.90
N LEU A 225 10.98 2.15 -3.45
CA LEU A 225 9.87 1.20 -3.44
C LEU A 225 9.47 0.93 -4.89
N ASN A 226 9.60 -0.31 -5.33
CA ASN A 226 9.37 -0.71 -6.72
C ASN A 226 10.13 0.22 -7.67
N GLU A 227 11.45 0.32 -7.42
CA GLU A 227 12.42 1.11 -8.20
C GLU A 227 12.17 2.62 -8.24
N LYS A 228 11.18 3.13 -7.50
CA LYS A 228 10.85 4.56 -7.42
C LYS A 228 11.32 5.15 -6.11
N THR A 229 11.92 6.33 -6.16
CA THR A 229 12.35 7.04 -4.96
C THR A 229 11.15 7.43 -4.12
N ILE A 230 11.24 7.19 -2.81
CA ILE A 230 10.19 7.56 -1.87
C ILE A 230 10.76 8.42 -0.74
N ARG A 231 9.93 9.36 -0.26
CA ARG A 231 10.25 10.15 0.91
C ARG A 231 9.73 9.46 2.16
N LEU A 232 10.65 9.03 3.02
CA LEU A 232 10.29 8.43 4.31
C LEU A 232 9.74 9.49 5.28
N PRO A 233 8.72 9.17 6.09
CA PRO A 233 8.29 10.01 7.20
C PRO A 233 9.46 10.35 8.15
N GLY A 234 9.70 11.65 8.35
CA GLY A 234 10.83 12.16 9.14
C GLY A 234 12.05 12.60 8.31
N CYS A 235 12.11 12.25 7.02
CA CYS A 235 13.07 12.80 6.07
C CYS A 235 12.47 14.02 5.35
N ARG A 236 13.30 15.05 5.11
CA ARG A 236 12.88 16.26 4.39
C ARG A 236 12.62 15.99 2.91
N ASN A 237 13.50 15.21 2.28
CA ASN A 237 13.46 14.81 0.87
C ASN A 237 13.70 13.30 0.74
N GLU A 238 13.57 12.74 -0.47
CA GLU A 238 13.84 11.34 -0.80
C GLU A 238 15.30 10.95 -0.52
N PHE A 239 16.24 11.83 -0.84
CA PHE A 239 17.65 11.67 -0.53
C PHE A 239 17.92 12.12 0.91
N CYS A 240 17.88 11.19 1.85
CA CYS A 240 17.83 11.50 3.27
C CYS A 240 19.21 11.43 3.93
N PRO A 241 19.70 12.49 4.61
CA PRO A 241 20.90 12.41 5.42
C PRO A 241 20.79 11.24 6.41
N ILE A 242 21.87 10.46 6.57
CA ILE A 242 21.84 9.29 7.46
C ILE A 242 21.44 9.65 8.89
N SER A 243 21.82 10.85 9.36
CA SER A 243 21.46 11.37 10.68
C SER A 243 19.95 11.50 10.87
N ASP A 244 19.25 11.94 9.83
CA ASP A 244 17.81 12.16 9.84
C ASP A 244 17.09 10.81 9.73
N PHE A 245 17.55 9.94 8.82
CA PHE A 245 17.07 8.58 8.69
C PHE A 245 17.11 7.81 10.03
N LEU A 246 18.23 7.87 10.74
CA LEU A 246 18.42 7.19 12.04
C LEU A 246 17.57 7.78 13.18
N ARG A 247 17.01 8.97 13.00
CA ARG A 247 16.09 9.64 13.94
C ARG A 247 14.62 9.50 13.56
N THR A 248 14.30 8.86 12.43
CA THR A 248 12.91 8.60 12.06
C THR A 248 12.21 7.76 13.12
N ARG A 249 10.90 7.98 13.29
CA ARG A 249 10.09 7.22 14.26
C ARG A 249 10.15 5.71 13.99
N ALA A 250 10.13 5.31 12.71
CA ALA A 250 10.24 3.91 12.30
C ALA A 250 11.54 3.28 12.82
N VAL A 251 12.69 3.95 12.65
CA VAL A 251 13.99 3.44 13.13
C VAL A 251 14.07 3.47 14.65
N LEU A 252 13.67 4.58 15.30
CA LEU A 252 13.74 4.70 16.75
C LEU A 252 12.87 3.67 17.47
N SER A 253 11.65 3.45 16.98
CA SER A 253 10.70 2.45 17.53
C SER A 253 10.99 1.02 17.10
N SER A 254 12.04 0.78 16.30
CA SER A 254 12.50 -0.57 15.96
C SER A 254 13.71 -1.01 16.77
N ARG A 255 14.36 -0.08 17.48
CA ARG A 255 15.49 -0.41 18.35
C ARG A 255 15.01 -1.37 19.44
N ARG A 256 15.66 -2.52 19.56
CA ARG A 256 15.30 -3.57 20.54
C ARG A 256 13.89 -4.13 20.30
N CYS A 257 13.55 -4.37 19.04
CA CYS A 257 12.35 -5.09 18.64
C CYS A 257 12.25 -6.45 19.35
N ASP A 258 11.22 -6.65 20.17
CA ASP A 258 10.97 -7.90 20.88
C ASP A 258 9.86 -8.70 20.17
N LEU A 259 10.26 -9.56 19.24
CA LEU A 259 9.34 -10.37 18.46
C LEU A 259 8.55 -11.35 19.34
N ALA A 260 9.16 -11.88 20.41
CA ALA A 260 8.48 -12.81 21.31
C ALA A 260 7.33 -12.11 22.05
N LYS A 261 7.54 -10.85 22.46
CA LYS A 261 6.51 -10.02 23.07
C LYS A 261 5.40 -9.66 22.07
N ILE A 262 5.73 -9.27 20.83
CA ILE A 262 4.74 -8.96 19.77
C ILE A 262 3.82 -10.16 19.50
N CYS A 263 4.41 -11.35 19.41
CA CYS A 263 3.72 -12.59 19.13
C CYS A 263 2.99 -13.18 20.35
N SER A 264 3.17 -12.60 21.54
CA SER A 264 2.51 -13.08 22.76
C SER A 264 1.00 -12.79 22.73
N ARG A 265 0.24 -13.64 23.43
CA ARG A 265 -1.23 -13.53 23.50
C ARG A 265 -1.70 -12.19 24.09
N ASN A 266 -0.97 -11.66 25.06
CA ASN A 266 -1.33 -10.46 25.84
C ASN A 266 -0.64 -9.19 25.34
N TRP A 267 -0.11 -9.21 24.11
CA TRP A 267 0.55 -8.05 23.54
C TRP A 267 -0.40 -6.83 23.49
N ASN A 268 0.09 -5.69 23.98
CA ASN A 268 -0.64 -4.43 23.98
C ASN A 268 0.07 -3.39 23.10
N PRO A 269 -0.53 -2.96 21.98
CA PRO A 269 0.06 -1.98 21.06
C PRO A 269 0.26 -0.58 21.65
N ASN A 270 -0.31 -0.31 22.84
CA ASN A 270 -0.26 1.00 23.47
C ASN A 270 0.85 1.11 24.54
N VAL A 271 1.59 0.02 24.83
CA VAL A 271 2.57 -0.05 25.94
C VAL A 271 3.94 -0.47 25.41
N GLY A 272 4.75 0.54 25.05
CA GLY A 272 6.16 0.39 24.67
C GLY A 272 6.47 0.83 23.23
N PRO A 273 7.76 0.95 22.87
CA PRO A 273 8.17 1.29 21.50
C PRO A 273 8.08 0.04 20.63
N GLU A 274 6.95 -0.19 19.97
CA GLU A 274 6.78 -1.23 18.95
C GLU A 274 5.94 -0.71 17.78
#